data_AF-A0A6P0RX67-F1
#
_entry.id   AF-A0A6P0RX67-F1
#
_cell.length_a   1.000
_cell.length_b   1.000
_cell.length_c   1.000
_cell.angle_alpha   90.00
_cell.angle_beta   90.00
_cell.angle_gamma   90.00
#
_symmetry.space_group_name_H-M   'P 1'
#
loop_
_entity.id
_entity.type
_entity.pdbx_description
1 polymer ?
#
loop_
_entity_poly.entity_id
_entity_poly.type
_entity_poly.pdbx_seq_one_letter_code
_entity_poly.pdbx_strand_id
1 'polypeptide(L)'
;MNIQQSGNRFERQEQILQEIRSQISELLGFNDSEQLDVNASLLEIGADSITVMQAITKIKDNYGVQISIRQFFEELTTLNALADYITQNVVLDN
;
A
#
# COMPACT_ATOMS: atom_id res chain seq x y z
N MET A 1 13.65 -27.04 14.08
CA MET A 1 12.54 -26.61 13.20
C MET A 1 12.96 -25.29 12.57
N ASN A 2 13.64 -25.33 11.42
CA ASN A 2 14.12 -24.12 10.74
C ASN A 2 13.00 -23.56 9.86
N ILE A 3 12.14 -22.76 10.46
CA ILE A 3 11.11 -21.96 9.78
C ILE A 3 11.65 -20.55 9.52
N GLN A 4 12.69 -20.37 8.70
CA GLN A 4 13.34 -19.06 8.53
C GLN A 4 13.54 -18.61 7.08
N GLN A 5 12.88 -19.26 6.11
CA GLN A 5 13.01 -18.90 4.70
C GLN A 5 11.67 -18.51 4.05
N SER A 6 10.54 -18.83 4.68
CA SER A 6 9.19 -18.49 4.17
C SER A 6 8.58 -17.24 4.82
N GLY A 7 9.15 -16.72 5.92
CA GLY A 7 8.62 -15.56 6.67
C GLY A 7 8.94 -14.19 6.07
N ASN A 8 10.07 -14.04 5.37
CA ASN A 8 10.57 -12.74 4.92
C ASN A 8 9.60 -11.96 4.02
N ARG A 9 8.82 -12.63 3.18
CA ARG A 9 7.88 -11.95 2.28
C ARG A 9 6.61 -11.51 2.99
N PHE A 10 6.05 -12.35 3.86
CA PHE A 10 4.86 -12.01 4.64
C PHE A 10 5.16 -10.89 5.65
N GLU A 11 6.28 -10.99 6.37
CA GLU A 11 6.73 -9.95 7.30
C GLU A 11 6.96 -8.61 6.57
N ARG A 12 7.57 -8.66 5.38
CA ARG A 12 7.77 -7.46 4.56
C ARG A 12 6.46 -6.87 4.04
N GLN A 13 5.55 -7.71 3.57
CA GLN A 13 4.24 -7.27 3.13
C GLN A 13 3.48 -6.61 4.28
N GLU A 14 3.50 -7.19 5.49
CA GLU A 14 2.88 -6.58 6.66
C GLU A 14 3.52 -5.23 7.02
N GLN A 15 4.85 -5.13 6.97
CA GLN A 15 5.54 -3.85 7.21
C GLN A 15 5.11 -2.78 6.19
N ILE A 16 5.14 -3.11 4.90
CA ILE A 16 4.71 -2.20 3.82
C ILE A 16 3.24 -1.83 3.97
N LEU A 17 2.39 -2.81 4.32
CA LEU A 17 0.97 -2.58 4.55
C LEU A 17 0.74 -1.57 5.68
N GLN A 18 1.41 -1.73 6.82
CA GLN A 18 1.28 -0.80 7.95
C GLN A 18 1.77 0.61 7.60
N GLU A 19 2.89 0.73 6.89
CA GLU A 19 3.41 2.03 6.45
C GLU A 19 2.43 2.73 5.51
N ILE A 20 1.97 2.05 4.46
CA ILE A 20 1.01 2.61 3.51
C ILE A 20 -0.29 2.91 4.23
N ARG A 21 -0.80 2.02 5.08
CA ARG A 21 -2.03 2.24 5.84
C ARG A 21 -1.96 3.54 6.63
N SER A 22 -0.86 3.76 7.35
CA SER A 22 -0.62 4.99 8.10
C SER A 22 -0.60 6.22 7.19
N GLN A 23 0.14 6.16 6.08
CA GLN A 23 0.21 7.27 5.13
C GLN A 23 -1.14 7.59 4.49
N ILE A 24 -1.90 6.58 4.09
CA ILE A 24 -3.20 6.75 3.45
C ILE A 24 -4.25 7.22 4.46
N SER A 25 -4.21 6.72 5.70
CA SER A 25 -5.09 7.21 6.76
C SER A 25 -4.89 8.70 7.01
N GLU A 26 -3.64 9.18 7.02
CA GLU A 26 -3.35 10.62 7.11
C GLU A 26 -3.91 11.40 5.91
N LEU A 27 -3.73 10.87 4.68
CA LEU A 27 -4.22 11.55 3.48
C LEU A 27 -5.74 11.68 3.45
N LEU A 28 -6.46 10.67 3.93
CA LEU A 28 -7.92 10.67 4.03
C LEU A 28 -8.44 11.42 5.26
N GLY A 29 -7.55 11.89 6.16
CA GLY A 29 -7.91 12.61 7.36
C GLY A 29 -8.44 11.74 8.50
N PHE A 30 -8.12 10.45 8.52
CA PHE A 30 -8.35 9.59 9.68
C PHE A 30 -7.32 9.88 10.77
N ASN A 31 -7.78 9.92 12.02
CA ASN A 31 -6.90 10.11 13.17
C ASN A 31 -6.16 8.82 13.57
N ASP A 32 -6.68 7.68 13.13
CA ASP A 32 -6.14 6.37 13.45
C ASP A 32 -6.19 5.47 12.22
N SER A 33 -5.03 4.92 11.87
CA SER A 33 -4.88 3.96 10.78
C SER A 33 -5.73 2.70 11.01
N GLU A 34 -6.02 2.33 12.27
CA GLU A 34 -6.86 1.19 12.61
C GLU A 34 -8.30 1.31 12.10
N GLN A 35 -8.80 2.53 11.90
CA GLN A 35 -10.13 2.80 11.37
C GLN A 35 -10.25 2.47 9.87
N LEU A 36 -9.11 2.43 9.18
CA LEU A 36 -9.08 2.17 7.75
C LEU A 36 -8.95 0.66 7.52
N ASP A 37 -9.99 0.07 6.93
CA ASP A 37 -10.01 -1.36 6.59
C ASP A 37 -9.12 -1.63 5.38
N VAL A 38 -8.13 -2.50 5.56
CA VAL A 38 -7.15 -2.88 4.54
C VAL A 38 -7.75 -3.69 3.39
N ASN A 39 -8.94 -4.28 3.59
CA ASN A 39 -9.69 -5.04 2.59
C ASN A 39 -10.80 -4.23 1.92
N ALA A 40 -11.14 -3.05 2.46
CA ALA A 40 -12.13 -2.17 1.85
C ALA A 40 -11.53 -1.41 0.68
N SER A 41 -12.37 -1.08 -0.30
CA SER A 41 -11.91 -0.29 -1.43
C SER A 41 -11.62 1.13 -0.98
N LEU A 42 -10.43 1.65 -1.28
CA LEU A 42 -10.01 3.01 -0.98
C LEU A 42 -11.02 4.04 -1.48
N LEU A 43 -11.66 3.76 -2.63
CA LEU A 43 -12.70 4.60 -3.22
C LEU A 43 -13.98 4.64 -2.38
N GLU A 44 -14.35 3.53 -1.76
CA GLU A 44 -15.51 3.44 -0.86
C GLU A 44 -15.24 4.18 0.47
N ILE A 45 -13.97 4.20 0.91
CA ILE A 45 -13.53 4.89 2.12
C ILE A 45 -13.41 6.41 1.88
N GLY A 46 -13.48 6.86 0.63
CA GLY A 46 -13.45 8.28 0.26
C GLY A 46 -12.14 8.75 -0.38
N ALA A 47 -11.30 7.85 -0.86
CA ALA A 47 -10.14 8.21 -1.68
C ALA A 47 -10.59 8.87 -2.98
N ASP A 48 -10.24 10.14 -3.11
CA ASP A 48 -10.47 10.94 -4.30
C ASP A 48 -9.24 10.93 -5.22
N SER A 49 -9.39 11.49 -6.42
CA SER A 49 -8.31 11.54 -7.41
C SER A 49 -7.03 12.19 -6.88
N ILE A 50 -7.12 13.17 -5.96
CA ILE A 50 -5.95 13.83 -5.37
C ILE A 50 -5.26 12.87 -4.40
N THR A 51 -6.01 12.26 -3.48
CA THR A 51 -5.45 11.27 -2.54
C THR A 51 -4.78 10.12 -3.28
N VAL A 52 -5.42 9.60 -4.34
CA VAL A 52 -4.85 8.54 -5.17
C VAL A 52 -3.54 8.98 -5.84
N MET A 53 -3.50 10.17 -6.42
CA MET A 53 -2.28 10.69 -7.05
C MET A 53 -1.15 10.87 -6.04
N GLN A 54 -1.46 11.35 -4.83
CA GLN A 54 -0.49 11.49 -3.75
C GLN A 54 0.02 10.14 -3.24
N ALA A 55 -0.86 9.16 -3.09
CA ALA A 55 -0.52 7.79 -2.75
C ALA A 55 0.46 7.18 -3.76
N ILE A 56 0.13 7.25 -5.06
CA ILE A 56 0.98 6.74 -6.15
C ILE A 56 2.35 7.43 -6.13
N THR A 57 2.37 8.75 -5.92
CA THR A 57 3.62 9.52 -5.87
C THR A 57 4.49 9.11 -4.68
N LYS A 58 3.91 8.98 -3.48
CA LYS A 58 4.61 8.51 -2.28
C LYS A 58 5.17 7.10 -2.47
N ILE A 59 4.39 6.19 -3.04
CA ILE A 59 4.83 4.81 -3.28
C ILE A 59 6.00 4.77 -4.26
N LYS A 60 5.93 5.57 -5.32
CA LYS A 60 7.02 5.69 -6.29
C LYS A 60 8.29 6.27 -5.65
N ASP A 61 8.17 7.29 -4.79
CA ASP A 61 9.31 7.92 -4.13
C ASP A 61 9.95 7.00 -3.07
N ASN A 62 9.12 6.34 -2.26
CA ASN A 62 9.58 5.48 -1.17
C ASN A 62 10.12 4.12 -1.64
N TYR A 63 9.49 3.52 -2.66
CA TYR A 63 9.77 2.14 -3.07
C TYR A 63 10.29 2.02 -4.51
N GLY A 64 10.35 3.11 -5.28
CA GLY A 64 10.72 3.07 -6.70
C GLY A 64 9.66 2.42 -7.60
N VAL A 65 8.47 2.12 -7.08
CA VAL A 65 7.43 1.37 -7.81
C VAL A 65 6.50 2.33 -8.56
N GLN A 66 6.39 2.14 -9.88
CA GLN A 66 5.46 2.92 -10.69
C GLN A 66 4.08 2.26 -10.75
N ILE A 67 3.06 2.97 -10.27
CA ILE A 67 1.66 2.55 -10.32
C ILE A 67 0.90 3.51 -11.24
N SER A 68 0.12 2.95 -12.17
CA SER A 68 -0.77 3.75 -13.00
C SER A 68 -2.10 3.99 -12.28
N ILE A 69 -2.72 5.16 -12.50
CA ILE A 69 -4.07 5.46 -11.98
C ILE A 69 -5.05 4.35 -12.37
N ARG A 70 -5.05 3.92 -13.64
CA ARG A 70 -5.91 2.80 -14.08
C ARG A 70 -5.71 1.54 -13.23
N GLN A 71 -4.46 1.12 -13.01
CA GLN A 71 -4.16 -0.06 -12.19
C GLN A 71 -4.62 0.13 -10.74
N PHE A 72 -4.50 1.33 -10.19
CA PHE A 72 -5.03 1.62 -8.86
C PHE A 72 -6.56 1.41 -8.78
N PHE A 73 -7.29 1.87 -9.79
CA PHE A 73 -8.75 1.74 -9.85
C PHE A 73 -9.24 0.34 -10.24
N GLU A 74 -8.44 -0.45 -10.96
CA GLU A 74 -8.83 -1.78 -11.45
C GLU A 74 -8.30 -2.92 -10.57
N GLU A 75 -7.05 -2.84 -10.11
CA GLU A 75 -6.33 -3.93 -9.45
C GLU A 75 -5.95 -3.59 -8.00
N LEU A 76 -5.48 -2.37 -7.74
CA LEU A 76 -4.95 -1.94 -6.45
C LEU A 76 -5.96 -1.10 -5.66
N THR A 77 -7.21 -1.56 -5.67
CA THR A 77 -8.33 -0.85 -5.07
C THR A 77 -8.32 -0.92 -3.54
N THR A 78 -7.56 -1.84 -2.96
CA THR A 78 -7.44 -2.06 -1.51
C THR A 78 -5.98 -1.88 -1.06
N LEU A 79 -5.77 -1.57 0.22
CA LEU A 79 -4.42 -1.48 0.77
C LEU A 79 -3.67 -2.80 0.69
N ASN A 80 -4.38 -3.91 0.88
CA ASN A 80 -3.76 -5.23 0.83
C ASN A 80 -3.21 -5.54 -0.57
N ALA A 81 -3.97 -5.20 -1.63
CA ALA A 81 -3.52 -5.32 -3.01
C ALA A 81 -2.34 -4.38 -3.31
N LEU A 82 -2.39 -3.14 -2.81
CA LEU A 82 -1.32 -2.16 -2.96
C LEU A 82 -0.01 -2.66 -2.33
N ALA A 83 -0.08 -3.14 -1.09
CA ALA A 83 1.07 -3.65 -0.34
C ALA A 83 1.66 -4.90 -0.99
N ASP A 84 0.83 -5.83 -1.46
CA ASP A 84 1.28 -7.01 -2.18
C ASP A 84 1.98 -6.63 -3.50
N TYR A 85 1.39 -5.71 -4.27
CA TYR A 85 2.00 -5.21 -5.51
C TYR A 85 3.37 -4.57 -5.27
N ILE A 86 3.48 -3.72 -4.23
CA ILE A 86 4.76 -3.08 -3.88
C ILE A 86 5.77 -4.12 -3.41
N THR A 87 5.36 -5.08 -2.58
CA THR A 87 6.23 -6.17 -2.12
C THR A 87 6.80 -6.98 -3.30
N GLN A 88 6.03 -7.14 -4.38
CA GLN A 88 6.47 -7.85 -5.59
C GLN A 88 7.35 -7.01 -6.51
N ASN A 89 7.18 -5.69 -6.52
CA ASN A 89 7.85 -4.78 -7.47
C ASN A 89 8.95 -3.92 -6.84
N VAL A 90 9.09 -3.90 -5.52
CA VAL A 90 10.14 -3.14 -4.83
C VAL A 90 11.49 -3.73 -5.22
N VAL A 91 12.24 -2.98 -6.01
CA VAL A 91 13.63 -3.29 -6.32
C VAL A 91 14.46 -2.57 -5.27
N LEU A 92 14.96 -3.32 -4.28
CA LEU A 92 16.00 -2.78 -3.42
C LEU A 92 17.23 -2.55 -4.29
N ASP A 93 17.48 -1.29 -4.67
CA ASP A 93 18.80 -0.88 -5.15
C ASP A 93 19.80 -1.26 -4.04
N ASN A 94 20.69 -2.19 -4.37
CA ASN A 94 21.61 -2.88 -3.48
C ASN A 94 23.01 -2.33 -3.69
#